data_AF-I3EBT9-F1
#
_entry.id   AF-I3EBT9-F1
#
_cell.length_a   1.000
_cell.length_b   1.000
_cell.length_c   1.000
_cell.angle_alpha   90.00
_cell.angle_beta   90.00
_cell.angle_gamma   90.00
#
_symmetry.space_group_name_H-M   'P 1'
#
loop_
_entity.id
_entity.type
_entity.pdbx_description
1 polymer ?
#
loop_
_entity_poly.entity_id
_entity_poly.type
_entity_poly.pdbx_seq_one_letter_code
_entity_poly.pdbx_strand_id
1 'polypeptide(L)'
;MKLPKLGLVRFAKSREVKGRILNATIRRNPSGKYFVSLGTKTEVTEWPKTRSAIGVDVGIKDFAILSDGTTYSNPKFFRSLGEKLAKAQRIMSRRTVGGGN
;
A
#
# COMPACT_ATOMS: atom_id res chain seq x y z
N MET A 1 18.46 -13.08 1.94
CA MET A 1 18.50 -12.26 3.17
C MET A 1 18.90 -13.16 4.32
N LYS A 2 19.86 -12.73 5.15
CA LYS A 2 20.26 -13.49 6.35
C LYS A 2 19.30 -13.15 7.49
N LEU A 3 18.70 -14.16 8.10
CA LEU A 3 17.83 -14.05 9.26
C LEU A 3 18.53 -14.66 10.49
N PRO A 4 18.31 -14.12 11.71
CA PRO A 4 19.02 -14.57 12.91
C PRO A 4 18.92 -16.07 13.19
N LYS A 5 17.74 -16.67 13.01
CA LYS A 5 17.48 -18.10 13.33
C LYS A 5 17.39 -19.02 12.11
N LEU A 6 17.09 -18.47 10.93
CA LEU A 6 16.82 -19.25 9.71
C LEU A 6 17.98 -19.19 8.71
N GLY A 7 19.05 -18.47 9.02
CA GLY A 7 20.19 -18.32 8.11
C GLY A 7 19.80 -17.60 6.82
N LEU A 8 20.38 -18.02 5.70
CA LEU A 8 20.15 -17.40 4.40
C LEU A 8 18.82 -17.88 3.81
N VAL A 9 17.87 -16.96 3.70
CA VAL A 9 16.55 -17.21 3.09
C VAL A 9 16.47 -16.48 1.74
N ARG A 10 15.98 -17.20 0.73
CA ARG A 10 15.63 -16.61 -0.58
C ARG A 10 14.44 -15.68 -0.39
N PHE A 11 14.53 -14.46 -0.89
CA PHE A 11 13.42 -13.51 -0.88
C PHE A 11 13.29 -12.89 -2.26
N ALA A 12 12.07 -12.58 -2.67
CA ALA A 12 11.82 -11.81 -3.88
C ALA A 12 11.99 -10.32 -3.57
N LYS A 13 12.97 -9.67 -4.21
CA LYS A 13 13.23 -8.25 -4.04
C LYS A 13 12.27 -7.46 -4.92
N SER A 14 11.23 -6.88 -4.33
CA SER A 14 10.23 -6.10 -5.07
C SER A 14 10.74 -4.72 -5.50
N ARG A 15 11.66 -4.12 -4.72
CA ARG A 15 12.23 -2.79 -4.96
C ARG A 15 13.67 -2.71 -4.46
N GLU A 16 14.44 -1.79 -5.03
CA GLU A 16 15.74 -1.40 -4.50
C GLU A 16 15.62 -0.76 -3.11
N VAL A 17 16.49 -1.17 -2.19
CA VAL A 17 16.49 -0.69 -0.80
C VAL A 17 17.45 0.48 -0.72
N LYS A 18 16.92 1.68 -0.52
CA LYS A 18 17.72 2.91 -0.35
C LYS A 18 18.00 3.16 1.12
N GLY A 19 19.18 3.69 1.43
CA GLY A 19 19.56 4.08 2.78
C GLY A 19 19.86 2.90 3.72
N ARG A 20 20.00 3.21 5.01
CA ARG A 20 20.34 2.24 6.06
C ARG A 20 19.10 1.51 6.54
N ILE A 21 19.11 0.18 6.49
CA ILE A 21 18.06 -0.65 7.10
C ILE A 21 18.13 -0.50 8.62
N LEU A 22 17.01 -0.12 9.23
CA LEU A 22 16.84 -0.01 10.68
C LEU A 22 16.22 -1.29 11.25
N ASN A 23 15.19 -1.81 10.57
CA ASN A 23 14.48 -3.00 11.00
C ASN A 23 13.93 -3.78 9.80
N ALA A 24 13.61 -5.05 10.06
CA ALA A 24 12.94 -5.92 9.13
C ALA A 24 11.83 -6.67 9.85
N THR A 25 10.59 -6.54 9.36
CA THR A 25 9.42 -7.21 9.94
C THR A 25 8.98 -8.31 9.00
N ILE A 26 8.99 -9.56 9.48
CA ILE A 26 8.51 -10.73 8.73
C ILE A 26 7.12 -11.08 9.22
N ARG A 27 6.16 -11.10 8.30
CA ARG A 27 4.76 -11.45 8.62
C ARG A 27 4.27 -12.55 7.68
N ARG A 28 3.63 -13.56 8.27
CA ARG A 28 2.84 -14.54 7.52
C ARG A 28 1.42 -14.01 7.36
N ASN A 29 0.90 -13.99 6.14
CA ASN A 29 -0.48 -13.64 5.89
C ASN A 29 -1.39 -14.89 5.96
N PRO A 30 -2.72 -14.74 6.02
CA PRO A 30 -3.65 -15.87 6.03
C PRO A 30 -3.55 -16.79 4.81
N SER A 31 -3.06 -16.30 3.66
CA SER A 31 -2.79 -17.15 2.48
C SER A 31 -1.57 -18.07 2.64
N GLY A 32 -0.93 -18.06 3.82
CA GLY A 32 0.26 -18.85 4.12
C GLY A 32 1.58 -18.27 3.60
N LYS A 33 1.52 -17.16 2.85
CA LYS A 33 2.69 -16.49 2.26
C LYS A 33 3.38 -15.60 3.30
N TYR A 34 4.70 -15.55 3.23
CA TYR A 34 5.52 -14.68 4.06
C TYR A 34 5.92 -13.41 3.29
N PHE A 35 5.85 -12.28 3.98
CA PHE A 35 6.31 -10.99 3.47
C PHE A 35 7.32 -10.39 4.44
N VAL A 36 8.27 -9.64 3.89
CA VAL A 36 9.24 -8.85 4.66
C VAL A 36 9.06 -7.37 4.35
N SER A 37 8.91 -6.56 5.41
CA SER A 37 8.90 -5.10 5.32
C SER A 37 10.20 -4.57 5.89
N LEU A 38 10.91 -3.72 5.15
CA LEU A 38 12.18 -3.13 5.57
C LEU A 38 11.98 -1.65 5.89
N GLY A 39 12.19 -1.27 7.16
CA GLY A 39 12.25 0.13 7.56
C GLY A 39 13.64 0.67 7.29
N THR A 40 13.75 1.72 6.48
CA THR A 40 15.04 2.31 6.09
C THR A 40 15.12 3.79 6.47
N LYS A 41 16.31 4.24 6.88
CA LYS A 41 16.64 5.64 7.02
C LYS A 41 17.39 6.07 5.76
N THR A 42 16.82 7.01 5.01
CA THR A 42 17.45 7.64 3.86
C THR A 42 17.49 9.14 4.08
N GLU A 43 18.52 9.79 3.54
CA GLU A 43 18.50 11.23 3.38
C GLU A 43 17.49 11.58 2.27
N VAL A 44 16.74 12.64 2.50
CA VAL A 44 15.80 13.19 1.53
C VAL A 44 16.43 14.48 1.02
N THR A 45 16.74 14.51 -0.27
CA THR A 45 17.22 15.72 -0.91
C THR A 45 16.06 16.71 -1.03
N GLU A 46 16.20 17.87 -0.40
CA GLU A 46 15.26 18.96 -0.58
C GLU A 46 15.43 19.56 -1.98
N TRP A 47 14.31 19.76 -2.66
CA TRP A 47 14.29 20.48 -3.92
C TRP A 47 14.18 21.99 -3.65
N PRO A 48 14.77 22.84 -4.52
CA PRO A 48 14.60 24.29 -4.41
C PRO A 48 13.10 24.65 -4.37
N LYS A 49 12.73 25.55 -3.45
CA LYS A 49 11.34 26.02 -3.35
C LYS A 49 10.97 26.79 -4.62
N THR A 50 9.82 26.48 -5.20
CA THR A 50 9.27 27.15 -6.39
C THR A 50 8.79 28.58 -6.11
N ARG A 51 8.63 28.96 -4.83
CA ARG A 51 7.99 30.21 -4.37
C ARG A 51 6.54 30.39 -4.83
N SER A 52 5.94 29.35 -5.39
CA SER A 52 4.50 29.29 -5.70
C SER A 52 3.74 28.67 -4.53
N ALA A 53 2.49 29.08 -4.35
CA ALA A 53 1.56 28.50 -3.41
C ALA A 53 0.25 28.16 -4.14
N ILE A 54 -0.32 26.99 -3.85
CA ILE A 54 -1.62 26.56 -4.35
C ILE A 54 -2.43 26.09 -3.14
N GLY A 55 -3.66 26.62 -3.01
CA GLY A 55 -4.62 26.09 -2.06
C GLY A 55 -5.17 24.75 -2.57
N VAL A 56 -5.27 23.77 -1.68
CA VAL A 56 -5.84 22.45 -1.99
C VAL A 56 -7.06 22.24 -1.10
N ASP A 57 -8.25 22.20 -1.70
CA ASP A 57 -9.48 21.80 -1.03
C ASP A 57 -9.77 20.33 -1.33
N VAL A 58 -9.97 19.50 -0.30
CA VAL A 58 -10.17 18.05 -0.43
C VAL A 58 -11.60 17.67 -0.10
N GLY A 59 -12.25 16.92 -0.98
CA GLY A 59 -13.69 16.70 -0.93
C GLY A 59 -14.13 15.26 -1.12
N ILE A 60 -15.42 15.03 -0.85
CA ILE A 60 -16.10 13.75 -1.12
C ILE A 60 -16.57 13.69 -2.58
N LYS A 61 -17.06 14.82 -3.13
CA LYS A 61 -17.53 14.92 -4.51
C LYS A 61 -16.36 14.83 -5.50
N ASP A 62 -15.38 15.70 -5.30
CA ASP A 62 -14.13 15.79 -6.05
C ASP A 62 -12.98 15.51 -5.08
N PHE A 63 -11.95 14.80 -5.53
CA PHE A 63 -10.83 14.38 -4.66
C PHE A 63 -10.03 15.58 -4.17
N ALA A 64 -9.69 16.49 -5.10
CA ALA A 64 -9.00 17.72 -4.78
C ALA A 64 -9.34 18.82 -5.80
N ILE A 65 -9.59 20.04 -5.31
CA ILE A 65 -9.74 21.25 -6.13
C ILE A 65 -8.59 22.18 -5.77
N LEU A 66 -7.87 22.63 -6.78
CA LEU A 66 -6.75 23.56 -6.65
C LEU A 66 -7.24 25.00 -6.83
N SER A 67 -6.58 25.95 -6.17
CA SER A 67 -6.88 27.38 -6.32
C SER A 67 -6.62 27.94 -7.73
N ASP A 68 -5.93 27.20 -8.60
CA ASP A 68 -5.75 27.52 -10.02
C ASP A 68 -6.92 27.05 -10.92
N GLY A 69 -7.95 26.44 -10.32
CA GLY A 69 -9.12 25.89 -11.02
C GLY A 69 -8.99 24.43 -11.45
N THR A 70 -7.83 23.80 -11.28
CA THR A 70 -7.63 22.38 -11.58
C THR A 70 -8.44 21.51 -10.63
N THR A 71 -9.18 20.55 -11.17
CA THR A 71 -10.00 19.62 -10.38
C THR A 71 -9.58 18.18 -10.63
N TYR A 72 -9.34 17.44 -9.54
CA TYR A 72 -9.08 16.01 -9.56
C TYR A 72 -10.36 15.26 -9.15
N SER A 73 -10.86 14.42 -10.05
CA SER A 73 -12.08 13.66 -9.81
C SER A 73 -11.89 12.59 -8.73
N ASN A 74 -12.96 12.31 -7.96
CA ASN A 74 -12.94 11.23 -6.99
C ASN A 74 -13.14 9.88 -7.72
N PRO A 75 -12.18 8.93 -7.66
CA PRO A 75 -12.30 7.61 -8.30
C PRO A 75 -13.36 6.70 -7.63
N LYS A 76 -13.99 7.15 -6.54
CA LYS A 76 -15.10 6.46 -5.83
C LYS A 76 -14.78 5.01 -5.48
N PHE A 77 -13.52 4.72 -5.10
CA PHE A 77 -13.04 3.37 -4.78
C PHE A 77 -13.89 2.67 -3.72
N PHE A 78 -14.42 3.41 -2.74
CA PHE A 78 -15.28 2.84 -1.71
C PHE A 78 -16.50 2.11 -2.29
N ARG A 79 -17.18 2.70 -3.27
CA ARG A 79 -18.37 2.08 -3.88
C ARG A 79 -17.99 0.85 -4.70
N SER A 80 -17.04 1.00 -5.62
CA SER A 80 -16.65 -0.08 -6.53
C SER A 80 -15.98 -1.25 -5.83
N LEU A 81 -15.13 -1.00 -4.82
CA LEU A 81 -14.51 -2.05 -4.03
C LEU A 81 -15.49 -2.63 -3.00
N GLY A 82 -16.42 -1.83 -2.46
CA GLY A 82 -17.47 -2.30 -1.55
C GLY A 82 -18.38 -3.33 -2.20
N GLU A 83 -18.84 -3.09 -3.42
CA GLU A 83 -19.65 -4.05 -4.19
C GLU A 83 -18.87 -5.35 -4.46
N LYS A 84 -17.60 -5.24 -4.88
CA LYS A 84 -16.73 -6.40 -5.10
C LYS A 84 -16.52 -7.19 -3.82
N LEU A 85 -16.30 -6.51 -2.69
CA LEU A 85 -16.12 -7.13 -1.39
C LEU A 85 -17.38 -7.87 -0.95
N ALA A 86 -18.56 -7.23 -1.05
CA ALA A 86 -19.83 -7.85 -0.69
C ALA A 86 -20.12 -9.11 -1.53
N LYS A 87 -19.83 -9.06 -2.84
CA LYS A 87 -19.94 -10.23 -3.72
C LYS A 87 -19.00 -11.35 -3.30
N ALA A 88 -17.73 -11.03 -3.04
CA ALA A 88 -16.74 -12.01 -2.59
C ALA A 88 -17.11 -12.63 -1.24
N GLN A 89 -17.58 -11.83 -0.29
CA GLN A 89 -18.04 -12.30 1.02
C GLN A 89 -19.26 -13.24 0.89
N ARG A 90 -20.23 -12.92 0.03
CA ARG A 90 -21.39 -13.80 -0.23
C ARG A 90 -20.99 -15.14 -0.84
N ILE A 91 -20.06 -15.14 -1.79
CA ILE A 91 -19.52 -16.37 -2.38
C ILE A 91 -18.83 -17.21 -1.30
N MET A 92 -17.95 -16.57 -0.51
CA MET A 92 -17.22 -17.24 0.57
C MET A 92 -18.15 -17.83 1.63
N SER A 93 -19.19 -17.09 2.04
CA SER A 93 -20.17 -17.56 3.04
C SER A 93 -20.92 -18.82 2.63
N ARG A 94 -21.01 -19.14 1.33
CA ARG A 94 -21.66 -20.35 0.81
C ARG A 94 -20.67 -21.51 0.63
N ARG A 95 -19.37 -21.29 0.81
CA ARG A 95 -18.33 -22.33 0.66
C ARG A 95 -18.09 -23.03 1.99
N THR A 96 -17.86 -24.34 1.91
CA THR A 96 -17.42 -25.13 3.06
C THR A 96 -15.97 -24.79 3.40
N VAL A 97 -15.68 -24.60 4.68
CA VAL A 97 -14.32 -24.39 5.17
C VAL A 97 -13.45 -25.59 4.76
N GLY A 98 -12.35 -25.34 4.03
CA GLY A 98 -11.44 -26.38 3.54
C GLY A 98 -11.84 -27.04 2.21
N GLY A 99 -12.95 -26.63 1.59
CA GLY A 99 -13.32 -27.07 0.25
C GLY A 99 -12.37 -26.55 -0.84
N GLY A 100 -12.32 -27.25 -1.98
CA GLY A 100 -11.65 -26.75 -3.18
C GLY A 100 -12.23 -25.41 -3.66
N ASN A 101 -11.38 -24.56 -4.23
CA ASN A 101 -11.80 -23.25 -4.76
C ASN A 101 -12.83 -23.37 -5.88
#